data_AF-A0A9D8PI52-F1
#
_entry.id   AF-A0A9D8PI52-F1
#
_cell.length_a   1.000
_cell.length_b   1.000
_cell.length_c   1.000
_cell.angle_alpha   90.00
_cell.angle_beta   90.00
_cell.angle_gamma   90.00
#
_symmetry.space_group_name_H-M   'P 1'
#
loop_
_entity.id
_entity.type
_entity.pdbx_description
1 polymer ?
#
loop_
_entity_poly.entity_id
_entity_poly.type
_entity_poly.pdbx_seq_one_letter_code
_entity_poly.pdbx_strand_id
1 'polypeptide(L)'
;MVAPARARILVGERARTGGGGGGARPARAMGLDRRCASGRSGIAPRAGGHHLPRLTHPPLTPSFVIRHSSFVIRHLSFSIPLFILFLAFVLWILSRRVSDTSGLPAGRVVYSDMGNAQAWGRVERPLFSQRLQLTGKPDYLVRDGDAVIPVEVKSGRAPADGPYDSHIFQLAAYCALAAEAYGRRPSHGLIKYADKIFAVDYTPQLESELMTLLDEIRRDADSDDAHRSHDSAARCRACGFREVCGEEVRWLGG
;
A
#
# COMPACT_ATOMS: atom_id res chain seq x y z
N MET A 1 -12.74 24.53 -19.83
CA MET A 1 -13.78 23.56 -20.25
C MET A 1 -13.27 22.17 -19.94
N VAL A 2 -13.93 21.41 -19.07
CA VAL A 2 -13.51 20.06 -18.67
C VAL A 2 -14.70 19.12 -18.83
N ALA A 3 -14.54 18.08 -19.65
CA ALA A 3 -15.49 16.98 -19.75
C ALA A 3 -15.17 15.93 -18.67
N PRO A 4 -16.17 15.30 -18.02
CA PRO A 4 -15.91 14.27 -17.01
C PRO A 4 -15.36 13.00 -17.65
N ALA A 5 -14.26 12.48 -17.09
CA ALA A 5 -13.69 11.21 -17.49
C ALA A 5 -14.54 10.03 -17.00
N ARG A 6 -14.54 8.93 -17.76
CA ARG A 6 -15.40 7.76 -17.51
C ARG A 6 -14.79 6.80 -16.49
N ALA A 7 -15.61 6.34 -15.54
CA ALA A 7 -15.28 5.26 -14.63
C ALA A 7 -15.09 3.90 -15.36
N ARG A 8 -14.32 3.00 -14.74
CA ARG A 8 -14.33 1.57 -15.06
C ARG A 8 -14.37 0.72 -13.79
N ILE A 9 -15.39 -0.14 -13.71
CA ILE A 9 -15.57 -1.12 -12.65
C ILE A 9 -14.81 -2.39 -13.04
N LEU A 10 -14.07 -2.98 -12.09
CA LEU A 10 -13.71 -4.39 -12.15
C LEU A 10 -14.52 -5.15 -11.10
N VAL A 11 -15.47 -5.95 -11.56
CA VAL A 11 -16.27 -6.84 -10.73
C VAL A 11 -15.39 -8.03 -10.33
N GLY A 12 -15.12 -8.19 -9.04
CA GLY A 12 -14.55 -9.43 -8.50
C GLY A 12 -15.65 -10.48 -8.38
N GLU A 13 -15.57 -11.54 -9.18
CA GLU A 13 -16.59 -12.58 -9.23
C GLU A 13 -16.56 -13.48 -7.97
N ARG A 14 -17.72 -14.05 -7.59
CA ARG A 14 -17.85 -14.86 -6.38
C ARG A 14 -17.27 -16.25 -6.57
N ALA A 15 -16.46 -16.72 -5.62
CA ALA A 15 -16.28 -18.15 -5.36
C ALA A 15 -16.82 -18.49 -3.96
N ARG A 16 -17.88 -19.31 -3.89
CA ARG A 16 -18.45 -19.81 -2.64
C ARG A 16 -17.98 -21.24 -2.36
N THR A 17 -17.31 -21.41 -1.21
CA THR A 17 -17.50 -22.48 -0.21
C THR A 17 -17.77 -23.93 -0.63
N GLY A 18 -16.90 -24.84 -0.15
CA GLY A 18 -17.22 -26.25 0.11
C GLY A 18 -15.94 -27.10 0.23
N GLY A 19 -15.64 -27.84 1.31
CA GLY A 19 -16.32 -27.98 2.61
C GLY A 19 -16.49 -29.44 3.05
N GLY A 20 -15.55 -29.95 3.87
CA GLY A 20 -15.59 -31.29 4.50
C GLY A 20 -14.55 -32.28 3.92
N GLY A 21 -13.99 -33.22 4.70
CA GLY A 21 -14.12 -33.45 6.14
C GLY A 21 -13.67 -34.87 6.55
N GLY A 22 -12.86 -34.99 7.62
CA GLY A 22 -12.36 -36.26 8.18
C GLY A 22 -11.09 -36.82 7.51
N GLY A 23 -10.13 -37.46 8.19
CA GLY A 23 -9.97 -37.70 9.62
C GLY A 23 -9.60 -39.16 9.94
N ALA A 24 -8.38 -39.42 10.44
CA ALA A 24 -8.00 -40.51 11.39
C ALA A 24 -6.48 -40.83 11.43
N ARG A 25 -5.85 -40.45 12.54
CA ARG A 25 -4.82 -41.15 13.36
C ARG A 25 -3.45 -41.65 12.78
N PRO A 26 -2.37 -41.61 13.59
CA PRO A 26 -1.01 -42.05 13.22
C PRO A 26 -0.60 -43.42 13.82
N ALA A 27 0.54 -43.96 13.35
CA ALA A 27 1.26 -45.09 13.98
C ALA A 27 2.80 -44.88 13.95
N ARG A 28 3.52 -45.52 14.89
CA ARG A 28 4.94 -45.30 15.25
C ARG A 28 5.96 -46.15 14.48
N ALA A 29 7.15 -45.56 14.24
CA ALA A 29 8.49 -46.19 14.19
C ALA A 29 9.54 -45.04 14.16
N MET A 30 10.73 -45.01 14.81
CA MET A 30 11.39 -45.86 15.83
C MET A 30 11.85 -47.26 15.38
N GLY A 31 13.13 -47.64 15.42
CA GLY A 31 14.39 -46.91 15.71
C GLY A 31 15.58 -47.86 15.96
N LEU A 32 16.83 -47.36 15.87
CA LEU A 32 18.14 -48.04 16.13
C LEU A 32 18.62 -49.04 15.03
N ASP A 33 19.91 -49.40 14.87
CA ASP A 33 21.24 -48.74 15.00
C ASP A 33 22.32 -49.76 14.50
N ARG A 34 23.62 -49.37 14.42
CA ARG A 34 24.87 -50.20 14.41
C ARG A 34 25.55 -50.57 13.06
N ARG A 35 26.41 -49.64 12.63
CA ARG A 35 27.89 -49.74 12.47
C ARG A 35 28.58 -51.07 12.06
N CYS A 36 29.39 -50.95 11.00
CA CYS A 36 30.82 -51.32 10.83
C CYS A 36 31.45 -52.60 11.42
N ALA A 37 32.09 -53.39 10.54
CA ALA A 37 33.44 -54.02 10.58
C ALA A 37 33.46 -55.32 9.72
N SER A 38 34.53 -55.87 9.13
CA SER A 38 35.86 -55.47 8.63
C SER A 38 36.61 -56.77 8.22
N GLY A 39 37.28 -56.81 7.05
CA GLY A 39 38.26 -57.87 6.67
C GLY A 39 37.68 -59.24 6.22
N ARG A 40 38.45 -60.18 5.66
CA ARG A 40 39.81 -60.14 5.04
C ARG A 40 40.05 -61.47 4.28
N SER A 41 40.77 -61.45 3.14
CA SER A 41 41.28 -62.63 2.35
C SER A 41 40.24 -63.64 1.81
N GLY A 42 40.47 -64.36 0.70
CA GLY A 42 41.58 -64.34 -0.27
C GLY A 42 41.47 -65.48 -1.30
N ILE A 43 42.53 -65.66 -2.12
CA ILE A 43 42.83 -66.81 -3.01
C ILE A 43 42.06 -66.87 -4.35
N ALA A 44 42.82 -67.10 -5.43
CA ALA A 44 42.35 -67.33 -6.82
C ALA A 44 42.46 -68.84 -7.20
N PRO A 45 41.89 -69.28 -8.34
CA PRO A 45 42.77 -69.46 -9.52
C PRO A 45 42.11 -69.33 -10.93
N ARG A 46 42.98 -69.15 -11.96
CA ARG A 46 42.96 -69.66 -13.38
C ARG A 46 41.64 -70.21 -13.97
N ALA A 47 41.23 -69.99 -15.23
CA ALA A 47 41.96 -69.85 -16.51
C ALA A 47 41.00 -69.54 -17.71
N GLY A 48 41.56 -69.11 -18.86
CA GLY A 48 40.86 -69.02 -20.17
C GLY A 48 39.96 -67.78 -20.33
N GLY A 49 39.82 -67.17 -21.52
CA GLY A 49 40.47 -67.39 -22.81
C GLY A 49 39.79 -66.55 -23.92
N HIS A 50 40.53 -66.28 -25.01
CA HIS A 50 40.08 -65.71 -26.29
C HIS A 50 39.87 -64.19 -26.43
N HIS A 51 40.50 -63.68 -27.50
CA HIS A 51 40.57 -62.28 -27.93
C HIS A 51 39.29 -61.79 -28.64
N LEU A 52 39.01 -60.49 -28.53
CA LEU A 52 38.44 -59.66 -29.61
C LEU A 52 39.14 -58.28 -29.62
N PRO A 53 39.26 -57.60 -30.79
CA PRO A 53 40.19 -56.47 -30.98
C PRO A 53 39.65 -55.10 -30.57
N ARG A 54 40.57 -54.15 -30.31
CA ARG A 54 40.29 -52.73 -30.03
C ARG A 54 39.77 -52.00 -31.27
N LEU A 55 38.74 -51.17 -31.09
CA LEU A 55 38.49 -50.00 -31.93
C LEU A 55 39.12 -48.77 -31.27
N THR A 56 39.99 -48.08 -32.01
CA THR A 56 40.62 -46.82 -31.60
C THR A 56 39.85 -45.65 -32.17
N HIS A 57 39.37 -44.74 -31.33
CA HIS A 57 38.89 -43.41 -31.74
C HIS A 57 39.91 -42.34 -31.30
N PRO A 58 40.16 -41.29 -32.12
CA PRO A 58 41.06 -40.21 -31.75
C PRO A 58 40.44 -39.28 -30.69
N PRO A 59 41.25 -38.60 -29.86
CA PRO A 59 40.74 -37.66 -28.87
C PRO A 59 40.28 -36.36 -29.53
N LEU A 60 39.01 -36.00 -29.36
CA LEU A 60 38.49 -34.67 -29.67
C LEU A 60 38.89 -33.71 -28.53
N THR A 61 39.60 -32.63 -28.86
CA THR A 61 40.08 -31.63 -27.88
C THR A 61 38.98 -30.59 -27.56
N PRO A 62 38.60 -30.39 -26.28
CA PRO A 62 37.52 -29.47 -25.90
C PRO A 62 38.04 -28.05 -25.59
N SER A 63 38.87 -27.46 -26.47
CA SER A 63 39.64 -26.25 -26.13
C SER A 63 39.08 -24.92 -26.64
N PHE A 64 38.08 -24.91 -27.54
CA PHE A 64 37.73 -23.69 -28.30
C PHE A 64 36.38 -23.03 -27.96
N VAL A 65 35.41 -23.74 -27.37
CA VAL A 65 34.01 -23.25 -27.30
C VAL A 65 33.72 -22.36 -26.07
N ILE A 66 34.57 -22.37 -25.04
CA ILE A 66 34.22 -21.80 -23.72
C ILE A 66 34.57 -20.29 -23.58
N ARG A 67 35.24 -19.66 -24.56
CA ARG A 67 35.75 -18.28 -24.39
C ARG A 67 34.73 -17.15 -24.66
N HIS A 68 33.69 -17.37 -25.47
CA HIS A 68 32.69 -16.34 -25.76
C HIS A 68 31.54 -16.29 -24.75
N SER A 69 31.12 -17.42 -24.17
CA SER A 69 29.97 -17.53 -23.26
C SER A 69 30.09 -16.64 -22.03
N SER A 70 31.31 -16.52 -21.49
CA SER A 70 31.62 -15.79 -20.25
C SER A 70 31.47 -14.26 -20.37
N PHE A 71 31.58 -13.71 -21.59
CA PHE A 71 31.50 -12.27 -21.81
C PHE A 71 30.04 -11.78 -21.79
N VAL A 72 29.18 -12.46 -22.57
CA VAL A 72 27.76 -12.09 -22.70
C VAL A 72 27.01 -12.21 -21.37
N ILE A 73 27.26 -13.28 -20.61
CA ILE A 73 26.65 -13.51 -19.29
C ILE A 73 27.08 -12.43 -18.29
N ARG A 74 28.35 -11.99 -18.33
CA ARG A 74 28.85 -10.94 -17.42
C ARG A 74 28.21 -9.58 -17.71
N HIS A 75 28.05 -9.20 -18.97
CA HIS A 75 27.39 -7.94 -19.31
C HIS A 75 25.89 -7.96 -18.96
N LEU A 76 25.18 -9.05 -19.26
CA LEU A 76 23.75 -9.17 -18.94
C LEU A 76 23.47 -9.07 -17.42
N SER A 77 24.38 -9.59 -16.59
CA SER A 77 24.25 -9.59 -15.13
C SER A 77 24.35 -8.19 -14.50
N PHE A 78 25.04 -7.23 -15.12
CA PHE A 78 25.12 -5.84 -14.65
C PHE A 78 24.04 -4.94 -15.26
N SER A 79 23.58 -5.23 -16.49
CA SER A 79 22.53 -4.45 -17.15
C SER A 79 21.16 -4.60 -16.47
N ILE A 80 20.82 -5.78 -15.96
CA ILE A 80 19.54 -6.04 -15.28
C ILE A 80 19.33 -5.17 -14.03
N PRO A 81 20.23 -5.14 -13.02
CA PRO A 81 20.02 -4.30 -11.84
C PRO A 81 20.04 -2.80 -12.17
N LEU A 82 20.85 -2.36 -13.14
CA LEU A 82 20.85 -0.97 -13.58
C LEU A 82 19.53 -0.58 -14.26
N PHE A 83 18.96 -1.47 -15.08
CA PHE A 83 17.64 -1.28 -15.69
C PHE A 83 16.51 -1.26 -14.65
N ILE A 84 16.56 -2.12 -13.63
CA ILE A 84 15.60 -2.12 -12.52
C ILE A 84 15.69 -0.82 -11.73
N LEU A 85 16.90 -0.35 -11.40
CA LEU A 85 17.09 0.93 -10.70
C LEU A 85 16.62 2.13 -11.54
N PHE A 86 16.90 2.13 -12.85
CA PHE A 86 16.41 3.15 -13.77
C PHE A 86 14.88 3.14 -13.85
N LEU A 87 14.26 1.96 -14.00
CA LEU A 87 12.81 1.81 -14.03
C LEU A 87 12.16 2.25 -12.72
N ALA A 88 12.74 1.88 -11.57
CA ALA A 88 12.29 2.33 -10.26
C ALA A 88 12.40 3.85 -10.09
N PHE A 89 13.49 4.46 -10.56
CA PHE A 89 13.68 5.91 -10.54
C PHE A 89 12.69 6.64 -11.46
N VAL A 90 12.44 6.13 -12.67
CA VAL A 90 11.43 6.66 -13.60
C VAL A 90 10.03 6.53 -13.00
N LEU A 91 9.67 5.37 -12.44
CA LEU A 91 8.38 5.18 -11.75
C LEU A 91 8.24 6.08 -10.52
N TRP A 92 9.31 6.36 -9.79
CA TRP A 92 9.33 7.30 -8.66
C TRP A 92 9.13 8.76 -9.10
N ILE A 93 9.76 9.19 -10.21
CA ILE A 93 9.52 10.51 -10.81
C ILE A 93 8.08 10.62 -11.32
N LEU A 94 7.57 9.59 -12.00
CA LEU A 94 6.19 9.57 -12.50
C LEU A 94 5.20 9.56 -11.34
N SER A 95 5.43 8.78 -10.28
CA SER A 95 4.61 8.78 -9.06
C SER A 95 4.54 10.17 -8.43
N ARG A 96 5.67 10.89 -8.33
CA ARG A 96 5.71 12.27 -7.81
C ARG A 96 4.94 13.24 -8.71
N ARG A 97 5.14 13.20 -10.03
CA ARG A 97 4.43 14.08 -10.97
C ARG A 97 2.94 13.78 -11.10
N VAL A 98 2.52 12.55 -10.82
CA VAL A 98 1.09 12.17 -10.72
C VAL A 98 0.50 12.70 -9.42
N SER A 99 1.25 12.75 -8.31
CA SER A 99 0.83 13.47 -7.10
C SER A 99 0.66 14.96 -7.38
N ASP A 100 1.59 15.59 -8.09
CA ASP A 100 1.56 17.03 -8.39
C ASP A 100 0.44 17.46 -9.37
N THR A 101 -0.31 16.53 -10.00
CA THR A 101 -1.31 16.85 -11.03
C THR A 101 -2.65 16.08 -10.91
N SER A 102 -2.92 15.40 -9.80
CA SER A 102 -4.22 14.75 -9.55
C SER A 102 -4.83 15.13 -8.21
N GLY A 103 -6.13 15.41 -8.20
CA GLY A 103 -6.94 15.38 -6.97
C GLY A 103 -7.00 13.93 -6.49
N LEU A 104 -6.05 13.57 -5.63
CA LEU A 104 -5.71 12.18 -5.31
C LEU A 104 -6.85 11.47 -4.58
N PRO A 105 -7.24 10.24 -5.01
CA PRO A 105 -7.78 9.26 -4.08
C PRO A 105 -6.62 8.74 -3.20
N ALA A 106 -6.14 9.58 -2.29
CA ALA A 106 -5.09 9.25 -1.33
C ALA A 106 -5.66 8.26 -0.30
N GLY A 107 -5.63 6.97 -0.62
CA GLY A 107 -6.26 5.97 0.21
C GLY A 107 -5.98 4.54 -0.25
N ARG A 108 -5.02 3.87 0.38
CA ARG A 108 -4.92 2.41 0.25
C ARG A 108 -6.12 1.79 0.95
N VAL A 109 -7.00 1.12 0.20
CA VAL A 109 -8.10 0.36 0.80
C VAL A 109 -7.51 -0.76 1.64
N VAL A 110 -7.79 -0.76 2.93
CA VAL A 110 -7.46 -1.87 3.83
C VAL A 110 -8.75 -2.62 4.12
N TYR A 111 -8.87 -3.84 3.59
CA TYR A 111 -9.97 -4.73 3.92
C TYR A 111 -9.75 -5.27 5.34
N SER A 112 -10.41 -4.66 6.32
CA SER A 112 -10.10 -4.83 7.73
C SER A 112 -10.88 -5.97 8.37
N ASP A 113 -10.26 -7.14 8.48
CA ASP A 113 -10.60 -8.12 9.53
C ASP A 113 -9.78 -7.79 10.80
N MET A 114 -9.85 -6.53 11.24
CA MET A 114 -9.08 -5.98 12.37
C MET A 114 -9.72 -6.36 13.70
N GLY A 115 -9.76 -7.66 14.00
CA GLY A 115 -10.47 -8.26 15.13
C GLY A 115 -10.01 -7.84 16.53
N ASN A 116 -8.93 -7.08 16.68
CA ASN A 116 -8.48 -6.51 17.95
C ASN A 116 -8.90 -5.03 18.09
N ALA A 117 -10.19 -4.80 18.34
CA ALA A 117 -10.75 -3.48 18.60
C ALA A 117 -10.14 -2.78 19.83
N GLN A 118 -9.43 -3.51 20.71
CA GLN A 118 -8.72 -2.99 21.89
C GLN A 118 -7.65 -1.92 21.59
N ALA A 119 -7.17 -1.77 20.35
CA ALA A 119 -6.13 -0.79 20.03
C ALA A 119 -6.66 0.65 19.80
N TRP A 120 -7.99 0.85 19.76
CA TRP A 120 -8.62 2.12 19.37
C TRP A 120 -9.07 2.91 20.61
N GLY A 121 -8.19 3.77 21.11
CA GLY A 121 -8.54 4.69 22.19
C GLY A 121 -9.43 5.81 21.67
N ARG A 122 -10.62 6.02 22.26
CA ARG A 122 -11.39 7.25 22.01
C ARG A 122 -10.60 8.46 22.51
N VAL A 123 -10.65 9.54 21.76
CA VAL A 123 -10.03 10.79 22.19
C VAL A 123 -10.94 11.46 23.22
N GLU A 124 -10.44 11.68 24.44
CA GLU A 124 -11.21 12.38 25.47
C GLU A 124 -11.23 13.88 25.21
N ARG A 125 -10.04 14.49 25.03
CA ARG A 125 -9.82 15.93 24.88
C ARG A 125 -9.33 16.30 23.48
N PRO A 126 -9.77 17.42 22.88
CA PRO A 126 -9.23 17.90 21.61
C PRO A 126 -7.70 18.06 21.67
N LEU A 127 -7.04 17.76 20.55
CA LEU A 127 -5.65 18.11 20.31
C LEU A 127 -5.58 19.56 19.82
N PHE A 128 -4.51 20.28 20.20
CA PHE A 128 -4.31 21.67 19.85
C PHE A 128 -2.87 21.90 19.39
N SER A 129 -2.71 22.69 18.34
CA SER A 129 -1.42 23.22 17.87
C SER A 129 -1.43 24.73 17.98
N GLN A 130 -0.49 25.27 18.75
CA GLN A 130 -0.28 26.73 18.83
C GLN A 130 0.29 27.27 17.51
N ARG A 131 1.25 26.54 16.93
CA ARG A 131 1.94 26.91 15.69
C ARG A 131 1.00 26.96 14.48
N LEU A 132 0.01 26.06 14.44
CA LEU A 132 -1.00 26.02 13.38
C LEU A 132 -2.30 26.74 13.75
N GLN A 133 -2.41 27.31 14.96
CA GLN A 133 -3.65 27.88 15.51
C GLN A 133 -4.87 26.95 15.29
N LEU A 134 -4.64 25.64 15.40
CA LEU A 134 -5.57 24.61 14.97
C LEU A 134 -5.98 23.76 16.17
N THR A 135 -7.27 23.50 16.32
CA THR A 135 -7.82 22.57 17.31
C THR A 135 -8.64 21.51 16.61
N GLY A 136 -8.61 20.28 17.10
CA GLY A 136 -9.31 19.16 16.47
C GLY A 136 -9.40 17.96 17.37
N LYS A 137 -10.52 17.23 17.27
CA LYS A 137 -10.75 16.00 18.02
C LYS A 137 -10.98 14.84 17.05
N PRO A 138 -9.96 13.98 16.81
CA PRO A 138 -10.16 12.72 16.10
C PRO A 138 -11.17 11.85 16.84
N ASP A 139 -11.90 10.97 16.13
CA ASP A 139 -12.80 10.02 16.80
C ASP A 139 -12.01 9.02 17.67
N TYR A 140 -10.92 8.49 17.11
CA TYR A 140 -10.03 7.54 17.78
C TYR A 140 -8.57 7.84 17.47
N LEU A 141 -7.69 7.40 18.37
CA LEU A 141 -6.25 7.32 18.18
C LEU A 141 -5.81 5.87 18.39
N VAL A 142 -4.92 5.40 17.52
CA VAL A 142 -4.33 4.06 17.55
C VAL A 142 -2.81 4.21 17.67
N ARG A 143 -2.14 3.38 18.46
CA ARG A 143 -0.67 3.35 18.52
C ARG A 143 -0.12 2.39 17.48
N ASP A 144 0.76 2.89 16.62
CA ASP A 144 1.52 2.09 15.64
C ASP A 144 3.02 2.31 15.88
N GLY A 145 3.63 1.37 16.60
CA GLY A 145 4.98 1.55 17.17
C GLY A 145 5.07 2.79 18.07
N ASP A 146 5.98 3.70 17.72
CA ASP A 146 6.17 4.98 18.39
C ASP A 146 5.18 6.07 17.96
N ALA A 147 4.47 5.88 16.84
CA ALA A 147 3.56 6.88 16.28
C ALA A 147 2.12 6.70 16.81
N VAL A 148 1.36 7.80 16.78
CA VAL A 148 -0.08 7.79 17.10
C VAL A 148 -0.86 8.13 15.83
N ILE A 149 -1.57 7.13 15.31
CA ILE A 149 -2.33 7.20 14.06
C ILE A 149 -3.76 7.69 14.38
N PRO A 150 -4.19 8.84 13.84
CA PRO A 150 -5.57 9.30 13.98
C PRO A 150 -6.52 8.49 13.09
N VAL A 151 -7.73 8.29 13.59
CA VAL A 151 -8.82 7.66 12.83
C VAL A 151 -10.04 8.57 12.84
N GLU A 152 -10.56 8.84 11.64
CA GLU A 152 -11.82 9.54 11.39
C GLU A 152 -12.90 8.54 10.96
N VAL A 153 -14.09 8.61 11.54
CA VAL A 153 -15.21 7.72 11.22
C VAL A 153 -16.30 8.47 10.45
N LYS A 154 -16.69 7.91 9.31
CA LYS A 154 -17.79 8.40 8.48
C LYS A 154 -18.93 7.39 8.47
N SER A 155 -20.12 7.83 8.84
CA SER A 155 -21.34 7.01 8.88
C SER A 155 -21.84 6.59 7.50
N GLY A 156 -21.49 7.35 6.46
CA GLY A 156 -21.80 7.03 5.07
C GLY A 156 -20.96 5.86 4.54
N ARG A 157 -21.40 5.33 3.39
CA ARG A 157 -20.59 4.40 2.58
C ARG A 157 -19.44 5.15 1.91
N ALA A 158 -18.36 4.42 1.63
CA ALA A 158 -17.25 4.94 0.84
C ALA A 158 -17.71 5.34 -0.58
N PRO A 159 -17.29 6.49 -1.12
CA PRO A 159 -17.48 6.80 -2.53
C PRO A 159 -16.77 5.77 -3.41
N ALA A 160 -17.20 5.66 -4.67
CA ALA A 160 -16.68 4.66 -5.60
C ALA A 160 -15.19 4.89 -5.90
N ASP A 161 -14.81 6.16 -6.09
CA ASP A 161 -13.49 6.57 -6.59
C ASP A 161 -12.45 6.78 -5.48
N GLY A 162 -12.85 6.75 -4.20
CA GLY A 162 -11.98 6.96 -3.04
C GLY A 162 -12.61 7.83 -1.96
N PRO A 163 -11.87 8.23 -0.92
CA PRO A 163 -12.34 9.22 0.06
C PRO A 163 -12.54 10.60 -0.60
N TYR A 164 -13.42 11.42 -0.04
CA TYR A 164 -13.54 12.82 -0.46
C TYR A 164 -12.34 13.64 0.04
N ASP A 165 -11.90 14.62 -0.74
CA ASP A 165 -10.80 15.55 -0.38
C ASP A 165 -11.02 16.21 0.99
N SER A 166 -12.25 16.60 1.30
CA SER A 166 -12.60 17.16 2.61
C SER A 166 -12.34 16.19 3.78
N HIS A 167 -12.50 14.88 3.57
CA HIS A 167 -12.17 13.86 4.58
C HIS A 167 -10.66 13.61 4.64
N ILE A 168 -9.95 13.72 3.51
CA ILE A 168 -8.48 13.63 3.44
C ILE A 168 -7.84 14.81 4.19
N PHE A 169 -8.25 16.05 3.93
CA PHE A 169 -7.73 17.24 4.61
C PHE A 169 -8.10 17.28 6.10
N GLN A 170 -9.31 16.86 6.48
CA GLN A 170 -9.68 16.73 7.89
C GLN A 170 -8.80 15.71 8.63
N LEU A 171 -8.47 14.58 7.98
CA LEU A 171 -7.55 13.59 8.55
C LEU A 171 -6.10 14.10 8.58
N ALA A 172 -5.65 14.82 7.55
CA ALA A 172 -4.33 15.45 7.51
C ALA A 172 -4.16 16.46 8.66
N ALA A 173 -5.19 17.26 8.95
CA ALA A 173 -5.25 18.15 10.11
C ALA A 173 -5.04 17.38 11.43
N TYR A 174 -5.67 16.21 11.59
CA TYR A 174 -5.43 15.35 12.74
C TYR A 174 -4.04 14.72 12.77
N CYS A 175 -3.44 14.38 11.62
CA CYS A 175 -2.06 13.91 11.55
C CYS A 175 -1.07 15.00 11.99
N ALA A 176 -1.29 16.26 11.58
CA ALA A 176 -0.51 17.41 12.01
C ALA A 176 -0.63 17.65 13.53
N LEU A 177 -1.86 17.60 14.07
CA LEU A 177 -2.12 17.74 15.51
C LEU A 177 -1.52 16.59 16.33
N ALA A 178 -1.60 15.35 15.85
CA ALA A 178 -0.99 14.20 16.51
C ALA A 178 0.55 14.27 16.49
N ALA A 179 1.14 14.75 15.40
CA ALA A 179 2.59 14.96 15.30
C ALA A 179 3.10 15.96 16.35
N GLU A 180 2.37 17.06 16.57
CA GLU A 180 2.73 18.08 17.57
C GLU A 180 2.44 17.61 19.00
N ALA A 181 1.28 16.98 19.24
CA ALA A 181 0.86 16.51 20.57
C ALA A 181 1.68 15.32 21.11
N TYR A 182 2.18 14.44 20.23
CA TYR A 182 2.89 13.21 20.61
C TYR A 182 4.38 13.18 20.18
N GLY A 183 4.88 14.24 19.54
CA GLY A 183 6.29 14.38 19.16
C GLY A 183 6.79 13.40 18.08
N ARG A 184 5.88 12.63 17.47
CA ARG A 184 6.17 11.64 16.43
C ARG A 184 5.19 11.81 15.26
N ARG A 185 5.72 12.09 14.07
CA ARG A 185 4.93 12.22 12.85
C ARG A 185 4.26 10.88 12.49
N PRO A 186 2.93 10.82 12.32
CA PRO A 186 2.27 9.67 11.70
C PRO A 186 2.77 9.46 10.27
N SER A 187 2.93 8.21 9.84
CA SER A 187 3.18 7.89 8.42
C SER A 187 1.91 8.01 7.58
N HIS A 188 0.76 7.79 8.20
CA HIS A 188 -0.57 7.81 7.60
C HIS A 188 -1.62 8.13 8.66
N GLY A 189 -2.86 8.36 8.22
CA GLY A 189 -4.07 8.30 9.06
C GLY A 189 -5.08 7.29 8.48
N LEU A 190 -6.17 7.02 9.20
CA LEU A 190 -7.22 6.09 8.75
C LEU A 190 -8.58 6.81 8.59
N ILE A 191 -9.28 6.57 7.48
CA ILE A 191 -10.69 6.95 7.30
C ILE A 191 -11.53 5.68 7.28
N LYS A 192 -12.41 5.52 8.27
CA LYS A 192 -13.35 4.39 8.39
C LYS A 192 -14.73 4.80 7.93
N TYR A 193 -15.13 4.36 6.74
CA TYR A 193 -16.52 4.40 6.28
C TYR A 193 -17.30 3.20 6.82
N ALA A 194 -18.62 3.20 6.60
CA ALA A 194 -19.49 2.08 6.99
C ALA A 194 -19.12 0.74 6.32
N ASP A 195 -18.54 0.76 5.09
CA ASP A 195 -18.24 -0.44 4.31
C ASP A 195 -16.75 -0.62 3.93
N LYS A 196 -15.86 0.34 4.21
CA LYS A 196 -14.42 0.28 3.89
C LYS A 196 -13.56 1.10 4.86
N ILE A 197 -12.29 0.73 5.01
CA ILE A 197 -11.26 1.58 5.64
C ILE A 197 -10.21 1.97 4.58
N PHE A 198 -9.79 3.23 4.60
CA PHE A 198 -8.69 3.74 3.77
C PHE A 198 -7.54 4.21 4.67
N ALA A 199 -6.31 3.83 4.32
CA ALA A 199 -5.10 4.42 4.88
C ALA A 199 -4.61 5.55 3.96
N VAL A 200 -4.54 6.76 4.51
CA VAL A 200 -4.17 8.00 3.81
C VAL A 200 -2.74 8.37 4.21
N ASP A 201 -1.78 8.29 3.29
CA ASP A 201 -0.37 8.58 3.58
C ASP A 201 -0.17 10.07 3.93
N TYR A 202 0.41 10.37 5.09
CA TYR A 202 0.63 11.74 5.57
C TYR A 202 1.96 12.31 5.04
N THR A 203 2.00 12.46 3.71
CA THR A 203 3.17 12.93 2.97
C THR A 203 3.52 14.38 3.30
N PRO A 204 4.77 14.82 3.05
CA PRO A 204 5.13 16.24 3.13
C PRO A 204 4.33 17.12 2.14
N GLN A 205 3.90 16.56 1.01
CA GLN A 205 3.04 17.22 0.02
C GLN A 205 1.67 17.53 0.62
N LEU A 206 0.98 16.51 1.15
CA LEU A 206 -0.34 16.67 1.77
C LEU A 206 -0.31 17.60 2.99
N GLU A 207 0.78 17.59 3.75
CA GLU A 207 0.99 18.58 4.81
C GLU A 207 1.15 20.00 4.27
N SER A 208 1.93 20.19 3.19
CA SER A 208 2.08 21.51 2.56
C SER A 208 0.76 22.03 1.98
N GLU A 209 -0.02 21.17 1.33
CA GLU A 209 -1.36 21.49 0.83
C GLU A 209 -2.31 21.87 1.98
N LEU A 210 -2.26 21.15 3.10
CA LEU A 210 -3.00 21.50 4.31
C LEU A 210 -2.60 22.89 4.85
N MET A 211 -1.31 23.24 4.86
CA MET A 211 -0.88 24.59 5.30
C MET A 211 -1.46 25.67 4.39
N THR A 212 -1.38 25.48 3.07
CA THR A 212 -1.96 26.40 2.07
C THR A 212 -3.47 26.57 2.31
N LEU A 213 -4.20 25.47 2.48
CA LEU A 213 -5.64 25.48 2.72
C LEU A 213 -6.01 26.18 4.04
N LEU A 214 -5.22 25.99 5.10
CA LEU A 214 -5.41 26.70 6.37
C LEU A 214 -5.18 28.21 6.22
N ASP A 215 -4.20 28.63 5.42
CA ASP A 215 -3.98 30.06 5.13
C ASP A 215 -5.06 30.65 4.23
N GLU A 216 -5.60 29.88 3.28
CA GLU A 216 -6.79 30.27 2.49
C GLU A 216 -8.00 30.50 3.40
N ILE A 217 -8.33 29.53 4.26
CA ILE A 217 -9.43 29.66 5.24
C ILE A 217 -9.26 30.89 6.14
N ARG A 218 -8.04 31.24 6.56
CA ARG A 218 -7.78 32.45 7.36
C ARG A 218 -8.01 33.73 6.55
N ARG A 219 -7.50 33.80 5.32
CA ARG A 219 -7.71 34.97 4.43
C ARG A 219 -9.19 35.18 4.11
N ASP A 220 -9.93 34.10 3.87
CA ASP A 220 -11.37 34.16 3.61
C ASP A 220 -12.16 34.56 4.88
N ALA A 221 -11.71 34.18 6.07
CA ALA A 221 -12.32 34.56 7.34
C ALA A 221 -12.03 36.02 7.76
N ASP A 222 -10.89 36.57 7.32
CA ASP A 222 -10.52 37.99 7.48
C ASP A 222 -11.11 38.89 6.37
N SER A 223 -11.77 38.30 5.36
CA SER A 223 -12.42 39.00 4.24
C SER A 223 -13.89 39.31 4.54
N ASP A 224 -14.35 40.51 4.17
CA ASP A 224 -15.79 40.86 4.18
C ASP A 224 -16.57 40.18 3.03
N ASP A 225 -15.88 39.60 2.04
CA ASP A 225 -16.48 38.93 0.88
C ASP A 225 -15.88 37.53 0.68
N ALA A 226 -16.72 36.49 0.77
CA ALA A 226 -16.33 35.08 0.75
C ALA A 226 -17.28 34.28 -0.15
N HIS A 227 -16.90 34.14 -1.42
CA HIS A 227 -17.73 33.55 -2.47
C HIS A 227 -17.88 32.02 -2.41
N ARG A 228 -18.92 31.51 -3.05
CA ARG A 228 -19.18 30.07 -3.26
C ARG A 228 -18.06 29.39 -4.05
N SER A 229 -17.40 28.42 -3.44
CA SER A 229 -16.29 27.63 -4.03
C SER A 229 -16.70 26.38 -4.85
N HIS A 230 -17.97 26.21 -5.24
CA HIS A 230 -18.43 25.00 -5.95
C HIS A 230 -19.70 25.18 -6.78
N ASP A 231 -19.84 24.43 -7.89
CA ASP A 231 -21.07 24.42 -8.71
C ASP A 231 -22.11 23.34 -8.30
N SER A 232 -21.94 22.71 -7.15
CA SER A 232 -22.89 21.69 -6.66
C SER A 232 -24.17 22.30 -6.09
N ALA A 233 -25.28 22.15 -6.82
CA ALA A 233 -26.64 22.44 -6.33
C ALA A 233 -27.03 21.61 -5.10
N ALA A 234 -26.49 20.39 -4.96
CA ALA A 234 -26.73 19.54 -3.79
C ALA A 234 -26.08 20.11 -2.52
N ARG A 235 -24.83 20.60 -2.62
CA ARG A 235 -24.17 21.33 -1.53
C ARG A 235 -24.91 22.63 -1.18
N CYS A 236 -25.34 23.41 -2.19
CA CYS A 236 -26.15 24.62 -1.95
C CYS A 236 -27.45 24.31 -1.20
N ARG A 237 -28.18 23.25 -1.61
CA ARG A 237 -29.44 22.84 -0.99
C ARG A 237 -29.29 22.44 0.49
N ALA A 238 -28.15 21.89 0.87
CA ALA A 238 -27.82 21.45 2.22
C ALA A 238 -26.98 22.47 3.03
N CYS A 239 -26.68 23.65 2.47
CA CYS A 239 -25.87 24.66 3.13
C CYS A 239 -26.67 25.41 4.20
N GLY A 240 -26.15 25.50 5.43
CA GLY A 240 -26.78 26.25 6.52
C GLY A 240 -26.86 27.76 6.28
N PHE A 241 -25.98 28.31 5.44
CA PHE A 241 -25.95 29.74 5.08
C PHE A 241 -26.77 30.06 3.82
N ARG A 242 -27.53 29.11 3.26
CA ARG A 242 -28.21 29.25 1.97
C ARG A 242 -29.12 30.48 1.88
N GLU A 243 -29.81 30.83 2.97
CA GLU A 243 -30.77 31.95 2.99
C GLU A 243 -30.09 33.33 2.92
N VAL A 244 -28.81 33.42 3.30
CA VAL A 244 -28.02 34.67 3.31
C VAL A 244 -26.91 34.71 2.26
N CYS A 245 -26.66 33.60 1.56
CA CYS A 245 -25.54 33.44 0.62
C CYS A 245 -25.69 34.25 -0.68
N GLY A 246 -26.91 34.37 -1.24
CA GLY A 246 -27.18 35.11 -2.49
C GLY A 246 -26.60 34.51 -3.78
N GLU A 247 -25.58 33.66 -3.69
CA GLU A 247 -24.90 33.01 -4.82
C GLU A 247 -25.33 31.55 -5.02
N GLU A 248 -26.45 31.12 -4.46
CA GLU A 248 -26.79 29.69 -4.42
C GLU A 248 -27.04 29.10 -5.82
N VAL A 249 -26.45 27.95 -6.12
CA VAL A 249 -26.74 27.23 -7.37
C VAL A 249 -28.18 26.72 -7.32
N ARG A 250 -29.07 27.44 -8.00
CA ARG A 250 -30.46 27.06 -8.18
C ARG A 250 -30.54 25.83 -9.07
N TRP A 251 -31.23 24.81 -8.57
CA TRP A 251 -31.55 23.65 -9.39
C TRP A 251 -32.68 24.02 -10.36
N LEU A 252 -32.31 24.31 -11.62
CA LEU A 252 -33.25 24.41 -12.73
C LEU A 252 -33.77 23.00 -13.05
N GLY A 253 -34.82 22.60 -12.33
CA GLY A 253 -35.38 21.26 -12.39
C GLY A 253 -36.19 20.99 -13.64
N GLY A 254 -35.97 19.82 -14.22
CA GLY A 254 -37.00 18.99 -14.83
C GLY A 254 -37.32 17.82 -13.90
#